data_AF-A0A8J7C575-F1
#
_entry.id   AF-A0A8J7C575-F1
#
_cell.length_a   1.000
_cell.length_b   1.000
_cell.length_c   1.000
_cell.angle_alpha   90.00
_cell.angle_beta   90.00
_cell.angle_gamma   90.00
#
_symmetry.space_group_name_H-M   'P 1'
#
loop_
_entity.id
_entity.type
_entity.pdbx_description
1 polymer ?
#
loop_
_entity_poly.entity_id
_entity_poly.type
_entity_poly.pdbx_seq_one_letter_code
_entity_poly.pdbx_strand_id
1 'polypeptide(L)'
;MLWVHSGPGDLSFITWSADGDGSDGEGGVRRAYEEIGERLDAANLVILSERVFGDVSTAASVVENRAAALGENTDNAIIPPTHIEGAPCVGNGVAGIHVIAARPSTIDSVETIDWGGAPCGRRIVGDDASYLALSDLARLLPAEMRTRPSDETREALL
;
A
#
# COMPACT_ATOMS: atom_id res chain seq x y z
N MET A 1 7.07 -11.42 10.32
CA MET A 1 5.78 -11.87 10.92
C MET A 1 4.59 -11.05 10.44
N LEU A 2 3.45 -11.70 10.13
CA LEU A 2 2.17 -11.06 9.75
C LEU A 2 1.15 -11.06 10.90
N TRP A 3 0.47 -9.94 11.11
CA TRP A 3 -0.66 -9.78 12.01
C TRP A 3 -1.87 -9.20 11.27
N VAL A 4 -3.05 -9.70 11.63
CA VAL A 4 -4.32 -9.22 11.09
C VAL A 4 -5.23 -8.85 12.25
N HIS A 5 -5.79 -7.64 12.21
CA HIS A 5 -6.82 -7.20 13.13
C HIS A 5 -8.07 -6.84 12.34
N SER A 6 -9.13 -7.61 12.56
CA SER A 6 -10.47 -7.35 12.04
C SER A 6 -11.41 -7.17 13.22
N GLY A 7 -11.99 -5.97 13.33
CA GLY A 7 -13.00 -5.65 14.33
C GLY A 7 -14.42 -5.85 13.78
N PRO A 8 -15.46 -5.53 14.58
CA PRO A 8 -16.78 -5.31 14.00
C PRO A 8 -16.70 -4.17 12.98
N GLY A 9 -17.17 -4.43 11.77
CA GLY A 9 -17.30 -3.46 10.67
C GLY A 9 -16.53 -3.81 9.40
N ASP A 10 -16.41 -2.83 8.51
CA ASP A 10 -15.85 -3.06 7.16
C ASP A 10 -14.31 -3.09 7.13
N LEU A 11 -13.64 -2.49 8.11
CA LEU A 11 -12.18 -2.30 8.08
C LEU A 11 -11.41 -3.49 8.64
N SER A 12 -10.28 -3.78 8.00
CA SER A 12 -9.25 -4.68 8.50
C SER A 12 -7.87 -4.03 8.39
N PHE A 13 -7.06 -4.28 9.42
CA PHE A 13 -5.68 -3.78 9.51
C PHE A 13 -4.74 -4.97 9.41
N ILE A 14 -3.84 -4.92 8.44
CA ILE A 14 -2.85 -5.97 8.22
C ILE A 14 -1.47 -5.34 8.37
N THR A 15 -0.66 -5.92 9.24
CA THR A 15 0.71 -5.48 9.47
C THR A 15 1.63 -6.66 9.22
N TRP A 16 2.65 -6.44 8.40
CA TRP A 16 3.80 -7.34 8.31
C TRP A 16 5.04 -6.61 8.81
N SER A 17 5.89 -7.33 9.54
CA SER A 17 7.23 -6.86 9.92
C SER A 17 8.29 -7.82 9.40
N ALA A 18 9.42 -7.26 8.97
CA ALA A 18 10.58 -8.05 8.64
C ALA A 18 11.14 -8.69 9.92
N ASP A 19 11.39 -9.99 9.87
CA ASP A 19 12.02 -10.71 10.98
C ASP A 19 13.54 -10.44 10.94
N GLY A 20 14.13 -10.14 12.09
CA GLY A 20 15.50 -9.62 12.20
C GLY A 20 16.64 -10.60 11.88
N ASP A 21 16.31 -11.83 11.48
CA ASP A 21 17.27 -12.93 11.29
C ASP A 21 18.03 -12.86 9.95
N GLY A 22 17.81 -11.79 9.15
CA GLY A 22 18.70 -11.37 8.07
C GLY A 22 18.82 -12.31 6.85
N SER A 23 18.10 -13.44 6.81
CA SER A 23 18.37 -14.49 5.83
C SER A 23 17.48 -14.50 4.59
N ASP A 24 16.48 -13.63 4.45
CA ASP A 24 15.59 -13.70 3.28
C ASP A 24 14.85 -12.39 2.96
N GLY A 25 15.59 -11.34 2.57
CA GLY A 25 14.99 -10.01 2.39
C GLY A 25 14.10 -9.83 1.17
N GLU A 26 14.47 -10.36 -0.01
CA GLU A 26 13.60 -10.29 -1.20
C GLU A 26 12.51 -11.37 -1.15
N GLY A 27 12.86 -12.58 -0.74
CA GLY A 27 11.88 -13.66 -0.53
C GLY A 27 10.85 -13.35 0.55
N GLY A 28 11.23 -12.57 1.57
CA GLY A 28 10.35 -12.16 2.66
C GLY A 28 9.26 -11.19 2.24
N VAL A 29 9.59 -10.18 1.42
CA VAL A 29 8.61 -9.20 0.92
C VAL A 29 7.59 -9.87 0.00
N ARG A 30 8.04 -10.73 -0.94
CA ARG A 30 7.12 -11.46 -1.81
C ARG A 30 6.17 -12.35 -1.01
N ARG A 31 6.70 -13.15 -0.09
CA ARG A 31 5.89 -14.01 0.81
C ARG A 31 4.92 -13.18 1.64
N ALA A 32 5.33 -12.01 2.13
CA ALA A 32 4.45 -11.11 2.84
C ALA A 32 3.25 -10.69 1.98
N TYR A 33 3.47 -10.32 0.72
CA TYR A 33 2.38 -9.95 -0.19
C TYR A 33 1.52 -11.13 -0.62
N GLU A 34 2.09 -12.32 -0.79
CA GLU A 34 1.32 -13.55 -1.03
C GLU A 34 0.36 -13.80 0.14
N GLU A 35 0.87 -13.77 1.38
CA GLU A 35 0.04 -13.92 2.58
C GLU A 35 -1.00 -12.79 2.72
N ILE A 36 -0.64 -11.53 2.43
CA ILE A 36 -1.59 -10.41 2.42
C ILE A 36 -2.69 -10.65 1.38
N GLY A 37 -2.34 -11.07 0.16
CA GLY A 37 -3.29 -11.37 -0.92
C GLY A 37 -4.29 -12.45 -0.51
N GLU A 38 -3.80 -13.56 0.06
CA GLU A 38 -4.66 -14.63 0.58
C GLU A 38 -5.66 -14.12 1.64
N ARG A 39 -5.24 -13.20 2.52
CA ARG A 39 -6.13 -12.60 3.52
C ARG A 39 -7.17 -11.67 2.90
N LEU A 40 -6.78 -10.89 1.90
CA LEU A 40 -7.67 -10.00 1.19
C LEU A 40 -8.77 -10.81 0.50
N ASP A 41 -8.39 -11.85 -0.24
CA ASP A 41 -9.32 -12.71 -0.97
C ASP A 41 -10.26 -13.47 -0.02
N ALA A 42 -9.71 -14.09 1.03
CA ALA A 42 -10.51 -14.88 1.98
C ALA A 42 -11.58 -14.06 2.71
N ALA A 43 -11.36 -12.76 2.88
CA ALA A 43 -12.27 -11.86 3.60
C ALA A 43 -13.05 -10.91 2.67
N ASN A 44 -12.90 -11.03 1.35
CA ASN A 44 -13.44 -10.11 0.35
C ASN A 44 -13.08 -8.65 0.67
N LEU A 45 -11.80 -8.38 0.90
CA LEU A 45 -11.27 -7.07 1.24
C LEU A 45 -10.54 -6.45 0.05
N VAL A 46 -10.65 -5.13 -0.06
CA VAL A 46 -9.91 -4.34 -1.03
C VAL A 46 -9.00 -3.37 -0.28
N ILE A 47 -7.74 -3.25 -0.71
CA ILE A 47 -6.76 -2.33 -0.14
C ILE A 47 -7.26 -0.91 -0.31
N LEU A 48 -7.40 -0.20 0.80
CA LEU A 48 -7.74 1.21 0.86
C LEU A 48 -6.46 2.06 0.92
N SER A 49 -5.51 1.68 1.76
CA SER A 49 -4.23 2.38 1.92
C SER A 49 -3.13 1.40 2.30
N GLU A 50 -1.94 1.64 1.75
CA GLU A 50 -0.77 0.80 1.99
C GLU A 50 0.47 1.67 2.23
N ARG A 51 1.22 1.34 3.27
CA ARG A 51 2.47 1.99 3.65
C ARG A 51 3.57 0.95 3.77
N VAL A 52 4.66 1.17 3.06
CA VAL A 52 5.87 0.34 3.14
C VAL A 52 6.95 1.17 3.82
N PHE A 53 7.49 0.65 4.92
CA PHE A 53 8.53 1.32 5.69
C PHE A 53 9.87 0.68 5.36
N GLY A 54 10.85 1.49 4.95
CA GLY A 54 12.15 0.98 4.55
C GLY A 54 13.03 2.02 3.85
N ASP A 55 14.18 1.57 3.38
CA ASP A 55 15.07 2.30 2.50
C ASP A 55 14.40 2.45 1.12
N VAL A 56 14.29 3.68 0.63
CA VAL A 56 13.67 4.05 -0.64
C VAL A 56 14.33 3.35 -1.84
N SER A 57 15.60 2.94 -1.73
CA SER A 57 16.27 2.14 -2.77
C SER A 57 15.61 0.79 -3.02
N THR A 58 14.84 0.27 -2.05
CA THR A 58 14.08 -0.98 -2.19
C THR A 58 12.73 -0.80 -2.88
N ALA A 59 12.26 0.45 -3.09
CA ALA A 59 10.89 0.72 -3.52
C ALA A 59 10.52 0.06 -4.86
N ALA A 60 11.43 0.04 -5.82
CA ALA A 60 11.20 -0.60 -7.12
C ALA A 60 11.01 -2.13 -6.96
N SER A 61 11.89 -2.79 -6.21
CA SER A 61 11.81 -4.22 -5.93
C SER A 61 10.52 -4.57 -5.16
N VAL A 62 10.11 -3.73 -4.21
CA VAL A 62 8.83 -3.91 -3.49
C VAL A 62 7.64 -3.86 -4.45
N VAL A 63 7.59 -2.87 -5.36
CA VAL A 63 6.51 -2.76 -6.34
C VAL A 63 6.44 -3.99 -7.25
N GLU A 64 7.57 -4.49 -7.72
CA GLU A 64 7.65 -5.70 -8.55
C GLU A 64 7.13 -6.93 -7.80
N ASN A 65 7.61 -7.16 -6.57
CA ASN A 65 7.18 -8.29 -5.74
C ASN A 65 5.69 -8.22 -5.40
N ARG A 66 5.19 -7.03 -5.09
CA ARG A 66 3.78 -6.77 -4.84
C ARG A 66 2.91 -7.09 -6.05
N ALA A 67 3.30 -6.62 -7.23
CA ALA A 67 2.56 -6.84 -8.46
C ALA A 67 2.54 -8.33 -8.85
N ALA A 68 3.66 -9.04 -8.65
CA ALA A 68 3.75 -10.49 -8.87
C ALA A 68 2.85 -11.28 -7.91
N ALA A 69 2.76 -10.87 -6.64
CA ALA A 69 1.98 -11.59 -5.62
C ALA A 69 0.47 -11.29 -5.68
N LEU A 70 0.07 -10.03 -5.92
CA LEU A 70 -1.34 -9.62 -5.95
C LEU A 70 -1.97 -9.72 -7.35
N GLY A 71 -1.16 -9.92 -8.38
CA GLY A 71 -1.57 -9.91 -9.79
C GLY A 71 -1.71 -8.49 -10.35
N GLU A 72 -0.96 -8.17 -11.40
CA GLU A 72 -0.78 -6.80 -11.94
C GLU A 72 -2.09 -6.05 -12.29
N ASN A 73 -3.17 -6.77 -12.57
CA ASN A 73 -4.45 -6.20 -13.03
C ASN A 73 -5.58 -6.33 -12.01
N THR A 74 -5.28 -6.64 -10.75
CA THR A 74 -6.31 -6.69 -9.69
C THR A 74 -6.55 -5.31 -9.09
N ASP A 75 -7.74 -5.07 -8.56
CA ASP A 75 -8.03 -3.82 -7.84
C ASP A 75 -7.00 -3.56 -6.74
N ASN A 76 -6.53 -4.60 -6.07
CA ASN A 76 -5.51 -4.46 -5.04
C ASN A 76 -4.15 -4.01 -5.60
N ALA A 77 -3.80 -4.34 -6.85
CA ALA A 77 -2.53 -3.94 -7.46
C ALA A 77 -2.51 -2.51 -8.02
N ILE A 78 -3.66 -1.97 -8.47
CA ILE A 78 -3.74 -0.71 -9.24
C ILE A 78 -3.19 0.51 -8.49
N ILE A 79 -3.43 0.62 -7.18
CA ILE A 79 -2.96 1.75 -6.37
C ILE A 79 -1.57 1.43 -5.84
N PRO A 80 -0.54 2.25 -6.13
CA PRO A 80 0.79 2.00 -5.61
C PRO A 80 0.87 2.27 -4.11
N PRO A 81 1.72 1.53 -3.38
CA PRO A 81 1.96 1.80 -1.98
C PRO A 81 2.68 3.13 -1.79
N THR A 82 2.44 3.76 -0.63
CA THR A 82 3.28 4.89 -0.19
C THR A 82 4.53 4.34 0.49
N HIS A 83 5.70 4.58 -0.11
CA HIS A 83 6.97 4.26 0.51
C HIS A 83 7.38 5.36 1.50
N ILE A 84 7.69 4.94 2.72
CA ILE A 84 8.11 5.82 3.80
C ILE A 84 9.56 5.49 4.12
N GLU A 85 10.43 6.43 3.77
CA GLU A 85 11.87 6.35 4.05
C GLU A 85 12.10 6.16 5.56
N GLY A 86 12.91 5.17 5.89
CA GLY A 86 13.36 4.92 7.24
C GLY A 86 14.65 4.12 7.22
N ALA A 87 15.28 4.02 8.39
CA ALA A 87 16.46 3.17 8.58
C ALA A 87 16.02 1.89 9.32
N PRO A 88 15.78 0.76 8.61
CA PRO A 88 15.45 -0.50 9.26
C PRO A 88 16.56 -0.89 10.23
N CYS A 89 16.20 -1.30 11.44
CA CYS A 89 17.19 -1.74 12.42
C CYS A 89 17.78 -3.12 12.06
N VAL A 90 17.12 -3.86 11.16
CA VAL A 90 17.45 -5.23 10.75
C VAL A 90 16.99 -5.48 9.32
N GLY A 91 17.58 -6.47 8.65
CA GLY A 91 17.15 -6.96 7.34
C GLY A 91 17.70 -6.17 6.13
N ASN A 92 17.08 -6.40 4.97
CA ASN A 92 17.58 -5.97 3.65
C ASN A 92 16.91 -4.68 3.13
N GLY A 93 16.62 -3.73 4.02
CA GLY A 93 16.09 -2.43 3.62
C GLY A 93 14.57 -2.26 3.74
N VAL A 94 13.77 -3.32 3.93
CA VAL A 94 12.34 -3.18 4.27
C VAL A 94 12.11 -3.54 5.74
N ALA A 95 11.52 -2.63 6.51
CA ALA A 95 11.20 -2.81 7.92
C ALA A 95 9.79 -3.41 8.13
N GLY A 96 8.82 -3.05 7.29
CA GLY A 96 7.46 -3.54 7.42
C GLY A 96 6.48 -2.97 6.42
N ILE A 97 5.29 -3.57 6.38
CA ILE A 97 4.19 -3.22 5.48
C ILE A 97 2.93 -3.06 6.34
N HIS A 98 2.25 -1.93 6.22
CA HIS A 98 0.96 -1.67 6.86
C HIS A 98 -0.11 -1.47 5.79
N VAL A 99 -1.16 -2.28 5.84
CA VAL A 99 -2.32 -2.21 4.96
C VAL A 99 -3.56 -1.90 5.79
N ILE A 100 -4.33 -0.93 5.32
CA ILE A 100 -5.72 -0.74 5.69
C ILE A 100 -6.55 -1.23 4.51
N ALA A 101 -7.41 -2.21 4.76
CA ALA A 101 -8.32 -2.74 3.76
C ALA A 101 -9.77 -2.58 4.23
N ALA A 102 -10.70 -2.48 3.29
CA ALA A 102 -12.12 -2.39 3.58
C ALA A 102 -12.90 -3.45 2.80
N ARG A 103 -13.96 -3.96 3.40
CA ARG A 103 -14.95 -4.80 2.74
C ARG A 103 -15.91 -3.89 1.97
N PRO A 104 -16.02 -4.03 0.64
CA PRO A 104 -17.04 -3.32 -0.11
C PRO A 104 -18.41 -3.98 0.11
N SER A 105 -19.48 -3.17 0.16
CA SER A 105 -20.87 -3.67 0.24
C SER A 105 -21.30 -4.40 -1.04
N THR A 106 -20.81 -3.94 -2.21
CA THR A 106 -20.96 -4.60 -3.52
C THR A 106 -19.71 -4.41 -4.38
N ILE A 107 -19.55 -5.15 -5.47
CA ILE A 107 -18.39 -4.98 -6.38
C ILE A 107 -18.31 -3.57 -7.00
N ASP A 108 -19.45 -2.96 -7.29
CA ASP A 108 -19.54 -1.60 -7.85
C ASP A 108 -19.29 -0.50 -6.80
N SER A 109 -19.02 -0.89 -5.55
CA SER A 109 -18.76 0.02 -4.42
C SER A 109 -17.29 0.45 -4.33
N VAL A 110 -16.45 0.05 -5.29
CA VAL A 110 -15.02 0.36 -5.34
C VAL A 110 -14.77 1.31 -6.51
N GLU A 111 -14.20 2.47 -6.22
CA GLU A 111 -13.86 3.48 -7.21
C GLU A 111 -12.38 3.85 -7.06
N THR A 112 -11.62 3.73 -8.15
CA THR A 112 -10.25 4.24 -8.23
C THR A 112 -10.30 5.75 -8.44
N ILE A 113 -9.45 6.48 -7.71
CA ILE A 113 -9.29 7.91 -7.87
C ILE A 113 -8.06 8.14 -8.74
N ASP A 114 -8.25 8.89 -9.83
CA ASP A 114 -7.20 9.23 -10.77
C ASP A 114 -6.88 10.73 -10.72
N TRP A 115 -5.59 11.06 -10.85
CA TRP A 115 -5.11 12.42 -11.04
C TRP A 115 -4.20 12.47 -12.26
N GLY A 116 -4.56 13.28 -13.27
CA GLY A 116 -3.79 13.36 -14.51
C GLY A 116 -3.67 12.02 -15.26
N GLY A 117 -4.64 11.11 -15.09
CA GLY A 117 -4.62 9.77 -15.68
C GLY A 117 -3.76 8.74 -14.93
N ALA A 118 -3.23 9.09 -13.75
CA ALA A 118 -2.50 8.17 -12.88
C ALA A 118 -3.33 7.85 -11.62
N PRO A 119 -3.48 6.56 -11.25
CA PRO A 119 -4.15 6.17 -10.02
C PRO A 119 -3.43 6.73 -8.79
N CYS A 120 -4.18 7.39 -7.92
CA CYS A 120 -3.66 8.07 -6.73
C CYS A 120 -4.45 7.77 -5.45
N GLY A 121 -5.49 6.95 -5.52
CA GLY A 121 -6.27 6.63 -4.36
C GLY A 121 -7.48 5.78 -4.66
N ARG A 122 -8.31 5.60 -3.65
CA ARG A 122 -9.50 4.78 -3.74
C ARG A 122 -10.60 5.31 -2.83
N ARG A 123 -11.83 5.15 -3.31
CA ARG A 123 -13.05 5.23 -2.52
C ARG A 123 -13.68 3.85 -2.42
N ILE A 124 -14.14 3.48 -1.23
CA ILE A 124 -14.88 2.22 -0.98
C ILE A 124 -16.15 2.55 -0.21
N VAL A 125 -17.29 2.03 -0.65
CA VAL A 125 -18.55 2.07 0.11
C VAL A 125 -18.76 0.71 0.78
N GLY A 126 -18.54 0.66 2.10
CA GLY A 126 -18.85 -0.50 2.94
C GLY A 126 -20.26 -0.43 3.51
N ASP A 127 -20.59 -1.38 4.40
CA ASP A 127 -21.90 -1.44 5.07
C ASP A 127 -22.03 -0.39 6.19
N ASP A 128 -20.92 -0.04 6.84
CA ASP A 128 -20.89 0.91 7.97
C ASP A 128 -20.61 2.35 7.51
N ALA A 129 -19.73 2.52 6.52
CA ALA A 129 -19.30 3.84 6.08
C ALA A 129 -18.76 3.87 4.64
N SER A 130 -18.56 5.10 4.14
CA SER A 130 -17.75 5.36 2.95
C SER A 130 -16.34 5.77 3.37
N TYR A 131 -15.35 5.15 2.73
CA TYR A 131 -13.94 5.36 2.99
C TYR A 131 -13.27 6.00 1.77
N LEU A 132 -12.35 6.92 2.02
CA LEU A 132 -11.55 7.59 1.01
C LEU A 132 -10.09 7.58 1.46
N ALA A 133 -9.18 7.15 0.60
CA ALA A 133 -7.76 7.25 0.86
C ALA A 133 -7.01 7.64 -0.40
N LEU A 134 -6.01 8.49 -0.22
CA LEU A 134 -5.04 8.87 -1.23
C LEU A 134 -3.69 8.22 -0.89
N SER A 135 -2.93 7.87 -1.91
CA SER A 135 -1.64 7.20 -1.81
C SER A 135 -0.62 7.87 -2.72
N ASP A 136 0.59 8.06 -2.19
CA ASP A 136 1.76 8.49 -2.95
C ASP A 136 1.52 9.73 -3.85
N LEU A 137 1.02 10.82 -3.26
CA LEU A 137 0.71 12.06 -4.00
C LEU A 137 1.96 12.75 -4.54
N ALA A 138 3.11 12.62 -3.86
CA ALA A 138 4.37 13.23 -4.29
C ALA A 138 4.83 12.73 -5.68
N ARG A 139 4.58 11.45 -6.00
CA ARG A 139 4.85 10.86 -7.32
C ARG A 139 4.13 11.59 -8.46
N LEU A 140 3.00 12.23 -8.18
CA LEU A 140 2.17 12.89 -9.19
C LEU A 140 2.67 14.30 -9.53
N LEU A 141 3.61 14.83 -8.74
CA LEU A 141 4.18 16.14 -9.00
C LEU A 141 5.17 16.08 -10.17
N PRO A 142 5.14 17.06 -11.10
CA PRO A 142 6.14 17.19 -12.16
C PRO A 142 7.56 17.26 -11.61
N ALA A 143 8.54 16.73 -12.35
CA ALA A 143 9.93 16.70 -11.90
C ALA A 143 10.48 18.10 -11.62
N GLU A 144 10.08 19.10 -12.41
CA GLU A 144 10.43 20.51 -12.23
C GLU A 144 9.95 21.11 -10.90
N MET A 145 8.93 20.52 -10.27
CA MET A 145 8.37 20.98 -8.98
C MET A 145 9.05 20.33 -7.77
N ARG A 146 9.88 19.30 -7.98
CA ARG A 146 10.63 18.59 -6.92
C ARG A 146 11.98 19.24 -6.59
N THR A 147 12.14 20.52 -6.90
CA THR A 147 13.42 21.23 -6.74
C THR A 147 13.68 21.70 -5.32
N ARG A 148 12.62 21.95 -4.53
CA ARG A 148 12.71 22.29 -3.10
C ARG A 148 11.59 21.59 -2.32
N PRO A 149 11.88 20.99 -1.16
CA PRO A 149 10.86 20.28 -0.36
C PRO A 149 9.63 21.13 0.01
N SER A 150 9.82 22.44 0.21
CA SER A 150 8.71 23.36 0.50
C SER A 150 7.76 23.55 -0.67
N ASP A 151 8.30 23.61 -1.88
CA ASP A 151 7.53 23.79 -3.11
C ASP A 151 6.77 22.50 -3.41
N GLU A 152 7.45 21.36 -3.29
CA GLU A 152 6.86 20.02 -3.40
C GLU A 152 5.69 19.81 -2.44
N THR A 153 5.88 20.12 -1.15
CA THR A 153 4.82 19.97 -0.13
C THR A 153 3.62 20.86 -0.43
N ARG A 154 3.84 22.09 -0.86
CA ARG A 154 2.76 23.04 -1.17
C ARG A 154 1.93 22.54 -2.35
N GLU A 155 2.58 22.12 -3.42
CA GLU A 155 1.89 21.66 -4.63
C GLU A 155 1.15 20.34 -4.41
N ALA A 156 1.64 19.45 -3.54
CA ALA A 156 0.93 18.21 -3.19
C ALA A 156 -0.41 18.44 -2.48
N LEU A 157 -0.68 19.66 -2.00
CA LEU A 157 -1.88 20.02 -1.25
C LEU A 157 -2.88 20.89 -2.04
N LEU A 158 -2.53 21.32 -3.27
CA LEU A 158 -3.35 22.18 -4.13
C LEU A 158 -4.09 21.37 -5.19
#